data_AF-A0A925FSV6-F1
#
_entry.id   AF-A0A925FSV6-F1
#
_cell.length_a   1.000
_cell.length_b   1.000
_cell.length_c   1.000
_cell.angle_alpha   90.00
_cell.angle_beta   90.00
_cell.angle_gamma   90.00
#
_symmetry.space_group_name_H-M   'P 1'
#
loop_
_entity.id
_entity.type
_entity.pdbx_description
1 polymer ?
#
loop_
_entity_poly.entity_id
_entity_poly.type
_entity_poly.pdbx_seq_one_letter_code
_entity_poly.pdbx_strand_id
1 'polypeptide(L)'
;MGKIVLSILIGLIVGGALTFYFFVGVPQAAQLPGAPIQPPDASGSPGGTAQISLGQDFFNEVLTTIFRDMNAPSFPIGAAGASSPESAACASKITVLREGSGVQTGLRFENNTIAAPLAFTGSYSSPFGCLQFTGWAKANFELRYDASQQVVFGRINVETVNLDGVNPIVGALVTPLVQSTLNDRVNPIQILQGSQISVIAPIVSASGNLQAAV
;
A
#
# COMPACT_ATOMS: atom_id res chain seq x y z
N MET A 1 47.18 -20.44 -7.47
CA MET A 1 46.24 -20.09 -6.37
C MET A 1 44.94 -19.42 -6.83
N GLY A 2 44.95 -18.51 -7.81
CA GLY A 2 43.72 -17.80 -8.23
C GLY A 2 42.54 -18.66 -8.72
N LYS A 3 42.80 -19.81 -9.37
CA LYS A 3 41.73 -20.68 -9.89
C LYS A 3 40.90 -21.39 -8.81
N ILE A 4 41.51 -21.70 -7.66
CA ILE A 4 40.85 -22.39 -6.53
C ILE A 4 39.97 -21.40 -5.75
N VAL A 5 40.45 -20.17 -5.57
CA VAL A 5 39.67 -19.09 -4.95
C VAL A 5 38.45 -18.76 -5.82
N LEU A 6 38.62 -18.71 -7.14
CA LEU A 6 37.52 -18.48 -8.08
C LEU A 6 36.46 -19.59 -8.02
N SER A 7 36.87 -20.86 -7.95
CA SER A 7 35.92 -21.98 -7.85
C SER A 7 35.14 -22.00 -6.53
N ILE A 8 35.78 -21.60 -5.42
CA ILE A 8 35.10 -21.49 -4.11
C ILE A 8 34.09 -20.35 -4.12
N LEU A 9 34.45 -19.19 -4.69
CA LEU A 9 33.56 -18.04 -4.79
C LEU A 9 32.33 -18.34 -5.65
N ILE A 10 32.52 -19.01 -6.79
CA ILE A 10 31.41 -19.44 -7.64
C ILE A 10 30.55 -20.48 -6.92
N GLY A 11 31.17 -21.46 -6.25
CA GLY A 11 30.44 -22.46 -5.46
C GLY A 11 29.60 -21.85 -4.33
N LEU A 12 30.11 -20.82 -3.67
CA LEU A 12 29.41 -20.13 -2.58
C LEU A 12 28.25 -19.27 -3.12
N ILE A 13 28.45 -18.57 -4.24
CA ILE A 13 27.38 -17.78 -4.87
C ILE A 13 26.26 -18.69 -5.39
N VAL A 14 26.60 -19.77 -6.10
CA VAL A 14 25.62 -20.70 -6.66
C VAL A 14 24.92 -21.50 -5.56
N GLY A 15 25.66 -21.99 -4.56
CA GLY A 15 25.10 -22.67 -3.40
C GLY A 15 24.19 -21.76 -2.56
N GLY A 16 24.60 -20.51 -2.34
CA GLY A 16 23.79 -19.49 -1.67
C GLY A 16 22.50 -19.16 -2.44
N ALA A 17 22.59 -18.99 -3.76
CA ALA A 17 21.43 -18.70 -4.60
C ALA A 17 20.43 -19.89 -4.64
N LEU A 18 20.93 -21.12 -4.75
CA LEU A 18 20.09 -22.32 -4.77
C LEU A 18 19.40 -22.57 -3.43
N THR A 19 20.13 -22.44 -2.32
CA THR A 19 19.53 -22.60 -0.98
C THR A 19 18.49 -21.52 -0.71
N PHE A 20 18.73 -20.27 -1.12
CA PHE A 20 17.74 -19.20 -1.04
C PHE A 20 16.48 -19.52 -1.86
N TYR A 21 16.63 -19.96 -3.11
CA TYR A 21 15.49 -20.26 -3.98
C TYR A 21 14.66 -21.46 -3.50
N PHE A 22 15.31 -22.52 -3.01
CA PHE A 22 14.63 -23.76 -2.60
C PHE A 22 14.08 -23.74 -1.18
N PHE A 23 14.71 -23.05 -0.22
CA PHE A 23 14.30 -23.09 1.18
C PHE A 23 13.57 -21.84 1.65
N VAL A 24 13.83 -20.67 1.06
CA VAL A 24 13.15 -19.41 1.45
C VAL A 24 11.87 -19.22 0.63
N GLY A 25 11.84 -19.73 -0.61
CA GLY A 25 10.75 -19.50 -1.55
C GLY A 25 10.76 -18.06 -2.03
N VAL A 26 10.59 -17.85 -3.35
CA VAL A 26 10.29 -16.51 -3.86
C VAL A 26 8.92 -16.14 -3.30
N PRO A 27 8.78 -15.02 -2.54
CA PRO A 27 7.46 -14.58 -2.12
C PRO A 27 6.66 -14.37 -3.39
N GLN A 28 5.67 -15.25 -3.62
CA GLN A 28 4.71 -15.05 -4.68
C GLN A 28 3.94 -13.81 -4.27
N ALA A 29 4.29 -12.66 -4.86
CA ALA A 29 3.48 -11.47 -4.78
C ALA A 29 2.06 -11.90 -5.15
N ALA A 30 1.12 -11.76 -4.22
CA ALA A 30 -0.26 -12.19 -4.40
C ALA A 30 -0.72 -11.73 -5.78
N GLN A 31 -1.17 -12.66 -6.63
CA GLN A 31 -1.67 -12.31 -7.96
C GLN A 31 -2.89 -11.40 -7.76
N LEU A 32 -2.73 -10.12 -8.09
CA LEU A 32 -3.81 -9.15 -7.88
C LEU A 32 -4.89 -9.28 -8.95
N PRO A 33 -6.17 -9.19 -8.57
CA PRO A 33 -7.27 -9.11 -9.52
C PRO A 33 -7.18 -7.86 -10.42
N GLY A 34 -7.71 -7.98 -11.63
CA GLY A 34 -7.90 -6.88 -12.57
C GLY A 34 -6.64 -6.35 -13.28
N ALA A 35 -6.86 -5.46 -14.25
CA ALA A 35 -5.81 -4.78 -15.02
C ALA A 35 -5.62 -3.33 -14.51
N PRO A 36 -4.41 -2.76 -14.58
CA PRO A 36 -4.19 -1.35 -14.26
C PRO A 36 -5.13 -0.44 -15.06
N ILE A 37 -5.75 0.53 -14.39
CA ILE A 37 -6.58 1.54 -15.07
C ILE A 37 -5.65 2.43 -15.90
N GLN A 38 -5.99 2.59 -17.18
CA GLN A 38 -5.26 3.44 -18.10
C GLN A 38 -5.76 4.88 -18.03
N PRO A 39 -4.90 5.87 -18.29
CA PRO A 39 -5.34 7.25 -18.43
C PRO A 39 -6.36 7.39 -19.58
N PRO A 40 -7.29 8.36 -19.50
CA PRO A 40 -8.24 8.62 -20.58
C PRO A 40 -7.54 8.87 -21.92
N ASP A 41 -8.15 8.41 -23.02
CA ASP A 41 -7.61 8.59 -24.37
C ASP A 41 -7.38 10.07 -24.70
N ALA A 42 -6.19 10.39 -25.21
CA ALA A 42 -5.80 11.77 -25.56
C ALA A 42 -6.61 12.37 -26.73
N SER A 43 -7.38 11.56 -27.46
CA SER A 43 -8.28 12.00 -28.54
C SER A 43 -9.51 12.76 -28.03
N GLY A 44 -9.68 12.89 -26.71
CA GLY A 44 -10.81 13.56 -26.08
C GLY A 44 -12.05 12.67 -26.04
N SER A 45 -12.96 12.98 -25.11
CA SER A 45 -14.22 12.28 -24.97
C SER A 45 -15.13 12.57 -26.17
N PRO A 46 -15.82 11.57 -26.75
CA PRO A 46 -16.82 11.79 -27.79
C PRO A 46 -17.86 12.82 -27.35
N GLY A 47 -18.35 13.65 -28.28
CA GLY A 47 -19.41 14.63 -27.99
C GLY A 47 -20.63 13.95 -27.35
N GLY A 48 -21.17 14.54 -26.27
CA GLY A 48 -22.28 13.97 -25.51
C GLY A 48 -21.88 13.04 -24.34
N THR A 49 -20.58 12.92 -24.02
CA THR A 49 -20.11 12.16 -22.86
C THR A 49 -20.09 13.03 -21.60
N ALA A 50 -20.71 12.58 -20.50
CA ALA A 50 -20.55 13.18 -19.18
C ALA A 50 -19.35 12.54 -18.46
N GLN A 51 -18.40 13.35 -17.99
CA GLN A 51 -17.26 12.89 -17.20
C GLN A 51 -17.39 13.43 -15.77
N ILE A 52 -17.28 12.54 -14.80
CA ILE A 52 -17.19 12.88 -13.38
C ILE A 52 -15.75 12.57 -12.95
N SER A 53 -15.07 13.58 -12.42
CA SER A 53 -13.70 13.44 -11.90
C SER A 53 -13.74 13.64 -10.40
N LEU A 54 -13.24 12.67 -9.64
CA LEU A 54 -13.07 12.78 -8.20
C LEU A 54 -11.67 13.32 -7.90
N GLY A 55 -11.62 14.50 -7.28
CA GLY A 55 -10.37 15.16 -6.91
C GLY A 55 -9.67 14.50 -5.71
N GLN A 56 -8.41 14.87 -5.52
CA GLN A 56 -7.61 14.49 -4.35
C GLN A 56 -8.31 14.80 -3.02
N ASP A 57 -8.92 15.98 -2.92
CA ASP A 57 -9.52 16.49 -1.68
C ASP A 57 -10.72 15.65 -1.25
N PHE A 58 -11.49 15.12 -2.20
CA PHE A 58 -12.57 14.17 -1.91
C PHE A 58 -12.06 12.94 -1.16
N PHE A 59 -10.99 12.31 -1.64
CA PHE A 59 -10.43 11.13 -0.99
C PHE A 59 -9.80 11.46 0.37
N ASN A 60 -9.15 12.63 0.48
CA ASN A 60 -8.57 13.07 1.73
C ASN A 60 -9.62 13.42 2.79
N GLU A 61 -10.80 13.91 2.39
CA GLU A 61 -11.93 14.13 3.30
C GLU A 61 -12.51 12.80 3.79
N VAL A 62 -12.62 11.80 2.91
CA VAL A 62 -13.01 10.43 3.29
C VAL A 62 -12.02 9.85 4.30
N LEU A 63 -10.72 9.97 4.05
CA LEU A 63 -9.67 9.52 4.99
C LEU A 63 -9.76 10.26 6.32
N THR A 64 -9.99 11.58 6.28
CA THR A 64 -10.15 12.41 7.49
C THR A 64 -11.32 11.92 8.33
N THR A 65 -12.45 11.62 7.69
CA THR A 65 -13.64 11.05 8.30
C THR A 65 -13.36 9.69 8.92
N ILE A 66 -12.66 8.78 8.21
CA ILE A 66 -12.23 7.48 8.74
C ILE A 66 -11.43 7.65 10.02
N PHE A 67 -10.41 8.51 10.02
CA PHE A 67 -9.59 8.76 11.21
C PHE A 67 -10.38 9.39 12.36
N ARG A 68 -11.39 10.21 12.07
CA ARG A 68 -12.21 10.90 13.07
C ARG A 68 -13.22 9.95 13.71
N ASP A 69 -13.92 9.17 12.89
CA ASP A 69 -15.15 8.48 13.29
C ASP A 69 -14.91 6.98 13.53
N MET A 70 -13.88 6.38 12.92
CA MET A 70 -13.60 4.94 13.02
C MET A 70 -12.30 4.59 13.75
N ASN A 71 -11.59 5.60 14.28
CA ASN A 71 -10.24 5.50 14.83
C ASN A 71 -9.16 5.09 13.79
N ALA A 72 -7.91 5.25 14.19
CA ALA A 72 -6.74 4.88 13.40
C ALA A 72 -6.72 3.36 13.10
N PRO A 73 -6.59 2.94 11.83
CA PRO A 73 -6.55 1.52 11.48
C PRO A 73 -5.25 0.89 11.99
N SER A 74 -5.36 -0.32 12.54
CA SER A 74 -4.23 -1.06 13.08
C SER A 74 -4.19 -2.51 12.60
N PHE A 75 -2.98 -3.00 12.37
CA PHE A 75 -2.71 -4.30 11.76
C PHE A 75 -1.69 -5.05 12.61
N PRO A 76 -1.88 -6.36 12.85
CA PRO A 76 -0.88 -7.17 13.52
C PRO A 76 0.37 -7.31 12.64
N ILE A 77 1.54 -7.31 13.28
CA ILE A 77 2.84 -7.46 12.63
C ILE A 77 3.44 -8.81 13.02
N GLY A 78 3.85 -9.59 12.02
CA GLY A 78 4.38 -10.95 12.20
C GLY A 78 3.70 -11.95 11.27
N ALA A 79 4.31 -13.12 11.11
CA ALA A 79 3.81 -14.15 10.19
C ALA A 79 2.38 -14.57 10.56
N ALA A 80 1.50 -14.68 9.56
CA ALA A 80 0.20 -15.29 9.72
C ALA A 80 0.37 -16.73 10.22
N GLY A 81 0.13 -16.95 11.52
CA GLY A 81 0.30 -18.26 12.18
C GLY A 81 1.40 -18.33 13.24
N ALA A 82 2.24 -17.30 13.39
CA ALA A 82 3.15 -17.20 14.53
C ALA A 82 2.43 -16.52 15.69
N SER A 83 1.76 -17.31 16.53
CA SER A 83 1.36 -16.88 17.87
C SER A 83 2.62 -16.72 18.73
N SER A 84 3.38 -15.66 18.49
CA SER A 84 4.25 -15.12 19.54
C SER A 84 3.34 -14.87 20.74
N PRO A 85 3.68 -15.33 21.95
CA PRO A 85 2.86 -15.07 23.12
C PRO A 85 2.66 -13.56 23.19
N GLU A 86 1.41 -13.11 23.03
CA GLU A 86 1.00 -11.74 23.35
C GLU A 86 1.30 -11.55 24.83
N SER A 87 2.53 -11.17 25.15
CA SER A 87 2.82 -10.62 26.45
C SER A 87 1.99 -9.36 26.55
N ALA A 88 1.27 -9.15 27.65
CA ALA A 88 0.51 -7.92 27.92
C ALA A 88 1.36 -6.63 27.76
N ALA A 89 2.69 -6.77 27.69
CA ALA A 89 3.67 -5.72 27.49
C ALA A 89 3.98 -5.34 26.02
N CYS A 90 3.56 -6.10 24.99
CA CYS A 90 3.89 -5.78 23.59
C CYS A 90 2.82 -6.24 22.58
N ALA A 91 2.10 -5.29 22.00
CA ALA A 91 0.94 -5.57 21.14
C ALA A 91 1.28 -6.07 19.73
N SER A 92 2.56 -6.04 19.32
CA SER A 92 3.03 -6.50 17.99
C SER A 92 2.13 -6.04 16.84
N LYS A 93 1.85 -4.74 16.78
CA LYS A 93 0.92 -4.13 15.83
C LYS A 93 1.47 -2.83 15.26
N ILE A 94 1.07 -2.51 14.04
CA ILE A 94 1.27 -1.21 13.39
C ILE A 94 -0.06 -0.50 13.32
N THR A 95 -0.07 0.79 13.63
CA THR A 95 -1.22 1.68 13.55
C THR A 95 -0.88 2.81 12.59
N VAL A 96 -1.69 2.99 11.56
CA VAL A 96 -1.55 4.15 10.65
C VAL A 96 -2.15 5.36 11.34
N LEU A 97 -1.41 6.46 11.39
CA LEU A 97 -1.80 7.70 12.03
C LEU A 97 -2.32 8.68 10.99
N ARG A 98 -3.17 9.63 11.41
CA ARG A 98 -3.55 10.76 10.54
C ARG A 98 -2.35 11.61 10.18
N GLU A 99 -1.47 11.83 11.16
CA GLU A 99 -0.24 12.60 11.01
C GLU A 99 0.79 12.08 12.01
N GLY A 100 2.06 12.13 11.64
CA GLY A 100 3.19 11.73 12.48
C GLY A 100 4.51 12.00 11.77
N SER A 101 5.57 12.24 12.54
CA SER A 101 6.93 12.45 12.00
C SER A 101 7.02 13.58 10.96
N GLY A 102 6.15 14.60 11.08
CA GLY A 102 6.05 15.71 10.13
C GLY A 102 5.36 15.38 8.80
N VAL A 103 4.73 14.20 8.68
CA VAL A 103 4.05 13.73 7.48
C VAL A 103 2.57 13.49 7.78
N GLN A 104 1.69 14.01 6.93
CA GLN A 104 0.26 13.73 6.97
C GLN A 104 -0.06 12.53 6.08
N THR A 105 -0.83 11.58 6.61
CA THR A 105 -1.37 10.46 5.84
C THR A 105 -2.46 10.97 4.91
N GLY A 106 -2.34 10.65 3.62
CA GLY A 106 -3.31 11.09 2.61
C GLY A 106 -2.93 10.64 1.21
N LEU A 107 -3.74 11.00 0.23
CA LEU A 107 -3.42 10.86 -1.19
C LEU A 107 -2.93 12.19 -1.76
N ARG A 108 -1.96 12.11 -2.67
CA ARG A 108 -1.39 13.23 -3.41
C ARG A 108 -1.36 12.91 -4.89
N PHE A 109 -2.05 13.68 -5.71
CA PHE A 109 -2.14 13.46 -7.16
C PHE A 109 -1.07 14.29 -7.84
N GLU A 110 0.06 13.65 -8.17
CA GLU A 110 1.24 14.35 -8.66
C GLU A 110 1.91 13.55 -9.77
N ASN A 111 2.41 14.24 -10.80
CA ASN A 111 3.17 13.64 -11.91
C ASN A 111 2.46 12.44 -12.56
N ASN A 112 1.13 12.52 -12.71
CA ASN A 112 0.32 11.45 -13.30
C ASN A 112 0.34 10.12 -12.49
N THR A 113 0.69 10.20 -11.21
CA THR A 113 0.70 9.11 -10.23
C THR A 113 -0.07 9.53 -8.98
N ILE A 114 -0.48 8.56 -8.17
CA ILE A 114 -1.10 8.82 -6.88
C ILE A 114 -0.09 8.43 -5.81
N ALA A 115 0.51 9.41 -5.14
CA ALA A 115 1.34 9.15 -3.98
C ALA A 115 0.46 9.02 -2.72
N ALA A 116 0.84 8.12 -1.83
CA ALA A 116 0.13 7.84 -0.58
C ALA A 116 1.12 7.84 0.60
N PRO A 117 1.58 9.01 1.08
CA PRO A 117 2.35 9.06 2.32
C PRO A 117 1.54 8.48 3.47
N LEU A 118 2.18 7.68 4.32
CA LEU A 118 1.55 7.05 5.48
C LEU A 118 2.40 7.30 6.73
N ALA A 119 1.88 8.04 7.70
CA ALA A 119 2.46 8.11 9.04
C ALA A 119 2.01 6.89 9.85
N PHE A 120 2.89 6.35 10.71
CA PHE A 120 2.56 5.18 11.52
C PHE A 120 3.32 5.14 12.85
N THR A 121 2.77 4.35 13.76
CA THR A 121 3.44 3.89 14.98
C THR A 121 3.24 2.40 15.12
N GLY A 122 4.14 1.71 15.82
CA GLY A 122 3.96 0.31 16.10
C GLY A 122 4.85 -0.22 17.19
N SER A 123 4.64 -1.50 17.45
CA SER A 123 5.50 -2.29 18.32
C SER A 123 5.72 -3.66 17.71
N TYR A 124 6.85 -4.29 18.03
CA TYR A 124 7.18 -5.65 17.64
C TYR A 124 7.84 -6.40 18.80
N SER A 125 7.29 -7.56 19.14
CA SER A 125 7.88 -8.46 20.14
C SER A 125 9.08 -9.18 19.52
N SER A 126 10.29 -8.79 19.94
CA SER A 126 11.54 -9.41 19.52
C SER A 126 12.11 -10.30 20.63
N PRO A 127 13.06 -11.21 20.31
CA PRO A 127 13.78 -11.98 21.33
C PRO A 127 14.50 -11.14 22.39
N PHE A 128 14.75 -9.85 22.11
CA PHE A 128 15.44 -8.91 23.00
C PHE A 128 14.48 -7.97 23.75
N GLY A 129 13.17 -8.15 23.60
CA GLY A 129 12.14 -7.32 24.22
C GLY A 129 11.21 -6.64 23.22
N CYS A 130 10.33 -5.77 23.73
CA CYS A 130 9.38 -5.03 22.92
C CYS A 130 10.05 -3.82 22.25
N LEU A 131 10.15 -3.87 20.93
CA LEU A 131 10.66 -2.77 20.12
C LEU A 131 9.50 -1.86 19.75
N GLN A 132 9.50 -0.63 20.23
CA GLN A 132 8.56 0.41 19.79
C GLN A 132 9.20 1.21 18.66
N PHE A 133 8.38 1.65 17.72
CA PHE A 133 8.84 2.45 16.60
C PHE A 133 7.75 3.40 16.11
N THR A 134 8.19 4.53 15.57
CA THR A 134 7.37 5.51 14.84
C THR A 134 8.06 5.84 13.54
N GLY A 135 7.31 6.35 12.59
CA GLY A 135 7.88 6.76 11.33
C GLY A 135 6.83 7.06 10.27
N TRP A 136 7.30 7.15 9.04
CA TRP A 136 6.45 7.37 7.87
C TRP A 136 6.95 6.56 6.68
N ALA A 137 6.02 6.19 5.82
CA ALA A 137 6.28 5.43 4.61
C ALA A 137 5.94 6.27 3.37
N LYS A 138 6.80 6.19 2.36
CA LYS A 138 6.51 6.65 1.01
C LYS A 138 5.88 5.48 0.25
N ALA A 139 4.67 5.68 -0.27
CA ALA A 139 4.00 4.67 -1.06
C ALA A 139 3.34 5.28 -2.30
N ASN A 140 3.09 4.44 -3.30
CA ASN A 140 2.24 4.76 -4.44
C ASN A 140 0.92 4.02 -4.31
N PHE A 141 -0.14 4.62 -4.83
CA PHE A 141 -1.47 4.04 -4.90
C PHE A 141 -1.85 3.80 -6.37
N GLU A 142 -2.18 2.56 -6.68
CA GLU A 142 -2.57 2.13 -8.03
C GLU A 142 -4.03 1.70 -8.02
N LEU A 143 -4.77 2.08 -9.06
CA LEU A 143 -6.13 1.61 -9.28
C LEU A 143 -6.12 0.53 -10.37
N ARG A 144 -6.84 -0.56 -10.12
CA ARG A 144 -6.99 -1.69 -11.03
C ARG A 144 -8.47 -1.99 -11.23
N TYR A 145 -8.87 -2.23 -12.46
CA TYR A 145 -10.23 -2.63 -12.79
C TYR A 145 -10.28 -4.12 -13.09
N ASP A 146 -11.13 -4.84 -12.36
CA ASP A 146 -11.48 -6.22 -12.66
C ASP A 146 -12.78 -6.24 -13.48
N ALA A 147 -12.64 -6.54 -14.77
CA ALA A 147 -13.77 -6.61 -15.69
C ALA A 147 -14.73 -7.78 -15.40
N SER A 148 -14.23 -8.87 -14.82
CA SER A 148 -15.05 -10.05 -14.50
C SER A 148 -16.00 -9.77 -13.32
N GLN A 149 -15.52 -8.97 -12.36
CA GLN A 149 -16.28 -8.58 -11.17
C GLN A 149 -16.93 -7.20 -11.29
N GLN A 150 -16.55 -6.41 -12.30
CA GLN A 150 -16.90 -4.99 -12.43
C GLN A 150 -16.56 -4.19 -11.16
N VAL A 151 -15.36 -4.42 -10.62
CA VAL A 151 -14.86 -3.82 -9.38
C VAL A 151 -13.59 -3.03 -9.66
N VAL A 152 -13.46 -1.87 -9.02
CA VAL A 152 -12.19 -1.13 -8.96
C VAL A 152 -11.51 -1.42 -7.62
N PHE A 153 -10.32 -1.98 -7.71
CA PHE A 153 -9.42 -2.22 -6.58
C PHE A 153 -8.33 -1.15 -6.51
N GLY A 154 -8.00 -0.72 -5.31
CA GLY A 154 -6.83 0.07 -4.98
C GLY A 154 -5.71 -0.83 -4.44
N ARG A 155 -4.47 -0.46 -4.76
CA ARG A 155 -3.27 -1.10 -4.24
C ARG A 155 -2.31 -0.04 -3.74
N ILE A 156 -1.87 -0.18 -2.49
CA ILE A 156 -0.74 0.57 -1.95
C ILE A 156 0.54 -0.22 -2.19
N ASN A 157 1.56 0.43 -2.75
CA ASN A 157 2.90 -0.09 -2.92
C ASN A 157 3.86 0.75 -2.08
N VAL A 158 4.27 0.25 -0.92
CA VAL A 158 5.25 0.93 -0.06
C VAL A 158 6.64 0.82 -0.69
N GLU A 159 7.20 1.97 -1.06
CA GLU A 159 8.54 2.09 -1.65
C GLU A 159 9.62 2.14 -0.57
N THR A 160 9.43 3.00 0.42
CA THR A 160 10.42 3.31 1.44
C THR A 160 9.75 3.49 2.79
N VAL A 161 10.40 3.01 3.85
CA VAL A 161 10.01 3.23 5.24
C VAL A 161 11.10 4.04 5.92
N ASN A 162 10.71 5.14 6.58
CA ASN A 162 11.58 5.99 7.38
C ASN A 162 11.14 5.88 8.83
N LEU A 163 12.06 5.47 9.70
CA LEU A 163 11.80 5.27 11.12
C LEU A 163 12.47 6.38 11.94
N ASP A 164 11.79 6.89 12.96
CA ASP A 164 12.30 7.96 13.80
C ASP A 164 13.24 7.41 14.88
N GLY A 165 14.40 8.04 15.03
CA GLY A 165 15.27 7.84 16.20
C GLY A 165 15.80 6.41 16.41
N VAL A 166 15.58 5.49 15.46
CA VAL A 166 16.06 4.11 15.57
C VAL A 166 17.50 3.98 15.07
N ASN A 167 18.28 3.14 15.76
CA ASN A 167 19.59 2.73 15.31
C ASN A 167 19.47 1.95 13.97
N PRO A 168 20.39 2.14 12.99
CA PRO A 168 20.38 1.42 11.71
C PRO A 168 20.18 -0.11 11.80
N ILE A 169 20.69 -0.75 12.86
CA ILE A 169 20.53 -2.20 13.08
C ILE A 169 19.07 -2.55 13.39
N VAL A 170 18.37 -1.74 14.18
CA VAL A 170 16.93 -1.91 14.47
C VAL A 170 16.10 -1.61 13.22
N GLY A 171 16.50 -0.61 12.44
CA GLY A 171 15.88 -0.28 11.16
C GLY A 171 15.90 -1.45 10.17
N ALA A 172 17.03 -2.17 10.08
CA ALA A 172 17.16 -3.33 9.21
C ALA A 172 16.18 -4.48 9.54
N LEU A 173 15.72 -4.59 10.80
CA LEU A 173 14.74 -5.58 11.22
C LEU A 173 13.29 -5.10 11.02
N VAL A 174 13.01 -3.84 11.36
CA VAL A 174 11.63 -3.31 11.41
C VAL A 174 11.13 -2.89 10.04
N THR A 175 11.98 -2.27 9.21
CA THR A 175 11.62 -1.80 7.87
C THR A 175 10.94 -2.86 6.99
N PRO A 176 11.52 -4.07 6.78
CA PRO A 176 10.87 -5.10 5.97
C PRO A 176 9.56 -5.60 6.59
N LEU A 177 9.44 -5.57 7.92
CA LEU A 177 8.22 -5.95 8.65
C LEU A 177 7.09 -4.94 8.42
N VAL A 178 7.39 -3.65 8.51
CA VAL A 178 6.43 -2.57 8.22
C VAL A 178 6.03 -2.62 6.75
N GLN A 179 7.00 -2.72 5.84
CA GLN A 179 6.76 -2.74 4.41
C GLN A 179 5.87 -3.93 4.00
N SER A 180 6.18 -5.14 4.47
CA SER A 180 5.35 -6.33 4.20
C SER A 180 3.97 -6.19 4.84
N THR A 181 3.85 -5.77 6.09
CA THR A 181 2.55 -5.65 6.76
C THR A 181 1.64 -4.65 6.03
N LEU A 182 2.16 -3.48 5.66
CA LEU A 182 1.37 -2.49 4.92
C LEU A 182 1.01 -2.99 3.51
N ASN A 183 1.93 -3.63 2.80
CA ASN A 183 1.66 -4.16 1.46
C ASN A 183 0.68 -5.35 1.49
N ASP A 184 0.71 -6.21 2.50
CA ASP A 184 -0.07 -7.46 2.52
C ASP A 184 -1.40 -7.31 3.23
N ARG A 185 -1.50 -6.47 4.26
CA ARG A 185 -2.72 -6.32 5.08
C ARG A 185 -3.64 -5.22 4.62
N VAL A 186 -3.10 -4.19 3.98
CA VAL A 186 -3.92 -3.09 3.44
C VAL A 186 -4.48 -3.45 2.07
N ASN A 187 -3.80 -4.31 1.31
CA ASN A 187 -4.22 -4.71 -0.04
C ASN A 187 -5.02 -6.02 -0.05
N PRO A 188 -5.92 -6.19 -1.04
CA PRO A 188 -6.43 -5.16 -1.95
C PRO A 188 -7.47 -4.28 -1.26
N ILE A 189 -7.48 -2.98 -1.57
CA ILE A 189 -8.53 -2.06 -1.10
C ILE A 189 -9.67 -2.10 -2.13
N GLN A 190 -10.90 -2.43 -1.72
CA GLN A 190 -12.04 -2.32 -2.64
C GLN A 190 -12.55 -0.88 -2.65
N ILE A 191 -12.52 -0.22 -3.82
CA ILE A 191 -12.86 1.21 -3.94
C ILE A 191 -14.28 1.38 -4.45
N LEU A 192 -14.65 0.65 -5.51
CA LEU A 192 -15.96 0.76 -6.14
C LEU A 192 -16.43 -0.61 -6.63
N GLN A 193 -17.71 -0.90 -6.42
CA GLN A 193 -18.39 -2.05 -7.00
C GLN A 193 -19.49 -1.56 -7.93
N GLY A 194 -19.46 -1.96 -9.20
CA GLY A 194 -20.38 -1.46 -10.22
C GLY A 194 -21.86 -1.64 -9.88
N SER A 195 -22.23 -2.72 -9.18
CA SER A 195 -23.61 -2.96 -8.74
C SER A 195 -24.13 -1.96 -7.70
N GLN A 196 -23.25 -1.21 -7.03
CA GLN A 196 -23.61 -0.24 -5.99
C GLN A 196 -23.72 1.20 -6.54
N ILE A 197 -23.25 1.46 -7.77
CA ILE A 197 -23.29 2.77 -8.41
C ILE A 197 -24.41 2.78 -9.44
N SER A 198 -25.65 2.98 -8.99
CA SER A 198 -26.78 3.25 -9.88
C SER A 198 -27.12 4.74 -9.82
N VAL A 199 -26.74 5.47 -10.88
CA VAL A 199 -27.14 6.88 -11.07
C VAL A 199 -28.20 6.92 -12.16
N ILE A 200 -29.46 7.16 -11.76
CA ILE A 200 -30.54 7.46 -12.71
C ILE A 200 -30.53 8.98 -12.93
N ALA A 201 -29.73 9.45 -13.88
CA ALA A 201 -29.73 10.85 -14.31
C ALA A 201 -30.50 10.98 -15.63
N PRO A 202 -31.72 11.57 -15.64
CA PRO A 202 -32.40 11.92 -16.89
C PRO A 202 -31.69 13.13 -17.51
N ILE A 203 -30.73 12.89 -18.40
CA ILE A 203 -30.03 13.96 -19.11
C ILE A 203 -30.77 14.24 -20.41
N VAL A 204 -31.61 15.28 -20.42
CA VAL A 204 -32.18 15.82 -21.65
C VAL A 204 -31.09 16.68 -22.31
N SER A 205 -30.59 16.26 -23.47
CA SER A 205 -29.48 16.89 -24.17
C SER A 205 -29.80 18.34 -24.56
N ALA A 206 -29.34 19.30 -23.78
CA ALA A 206 -29.37 20.72 -24.12
C ALA A 206 -28.09 21.11 -24.90
N SER A 207 -27.84 20.47 -26.05
CA SER A 207 -26.83 20.85 -27.07
C SER A 207 -25.47 21.38 -26.56
N GLY A 208 -24.98 20.91 -25.42
CA GLY A 208 -23.81 21.45 -24.73
C GLY A 208 -23.13 20.40 -23.85
N ASN A 209 -21.87 20.63 -23.52
CA ASN A 209 -21.09 19.73 -22.67
C ASN A 209 -21.38 20.01 -21.18
N LEU A 210 -21.78 18.99 -20.43
CA LEU A 210 -21.91 19.06 -18.98
C LEU A 210 -20.55 18.78 -18.33
N GLN A 211 -20.06 19.73 -17.53
CA GLN A 211 -18.89 19.56 -16.68
C GLN A 211 -19.34 19.68 -15.23
N ALA A 212 -19.12 18.62 -14.44
CA ALA A 212 -19.31 18.64 -13.00
C ALA A 212 -17.95 18.38 -12.34
N ALA A 213 -17.46 19.37 -11.59
CA ALA A 213 -16.30 19.25 -10.71
C ALA A 213 -16.83 19.27 -9.27
N VAL A 214 -16.44 18.28 -8.47
CA VAL A 214 -16.71 18.22 -7.03
C VAL A 214 -15.39 18.09 -6.31
#